data_AF-A0A376RI62-F1
#
_entry.id   AF-A0A376RI62-F1
#
_cell.length_a   1.000
_cell.length_b   1.000
_cell.length_c   1.000
_cell.angle_alpha   90.00
_cell.angle_beta   90.00
_cell.angle_gamma   90.00
#
_symmetry.space_group_name_H-M   'P 1'
#
loop_
_entity.id
_entity.type
_entity.pdbx_description
1 polymer ?
#
loop_
_entity_poly.entity_id
_entity_poly.type
_entity_poly.pdbx_seq_one_letter_code
_entity_poly.pdbx_strand_id
1 'polypeptide(L)'
;MPTWNRQQLAIRAIKSVLRQDYSNWEMIIVDDCSTSWEQLQQYVTALNDPRITYIHNDINSGACAVRNQAIMLAQGEYITGMMTMTNGHPTV
;
A
#
# COMPACT_ATOMS: atom_id res chain seq x y z
N MET A 1 -3.71 0.92 -0.31
CA MET A 1 -2.56 1.74 0.09
C MET A 1 -1.73 2.08 -1.14
N PRO A 2 -1.96 3.24 -1.77
CA PRO A 2 -1.08 3.77 -2.80
C PRO A 2 0.30 4.10 -2.22
N THR A 3 1.38 3.77 -2.93
CA THR A 3 2.75 4.08 -2.52
C THR A 3 3.63 4.46 -3.71
N TRP A 4 4.58 5.36 -3.48
CA TRP A 4 5.61 5.74 -4.45
C TRP A 4 6.87 6.21 -3.72
N ASN A 5 8.02 5.58 -4.00
CA ASN A 5 9.34 5.83 -3.41
C ASN A 5 9.34 5.90 -1.87
N ARG A 6 8.53 5.04 -1.22
CA ARG A 6 8.25 5.08 0.23
C ARG A 6 8.17 3.69 0.86
N GLN A 7 8.99 2.75 0.40
CA GLN A 7 8.98 1.34 0.79
C GLN A 7 9.05 1.15 2.30
N GLN A 8 9.93 1.88 2.98
CA GLN A 8 10.08 1.78 4.44
C GLN A 8 8.82 2.23 5.20
N LEU A 9 8.12 3.26 4.71
CA LEU A 9 6.85 3.71 5.28
C LEU A 9 5.74 2.70 4.99
N ALA A 10 5.71 2.12 3.79
CA ALA A 10 4.78 1.05 3.45
C ALA A 10 4.98 -0.17 4.37
N ILE A 11 6.22 -0.61 4.59
CA ILE A 11 6.55 -1.70 5.52
C ILE A 11 6.07 -1.38 6.94
N ARG A 12 6.30 -0.16 7.42
CA ARG A 12 5.82 0.27 8.74
C ARG A 12 4.29 0.24 8.83
N ALA A 13 3.60 0.69 7.78
CA ALA A 13 2.15 0.69 7.71
C ALA A 13 1.59 -0.75 7.70
N ILE A 14 2.17 -1.65 6.91
CA ILE A 14 1.83 -3.09 6.92
C ILE A 14 1.96 -3.66 8.33
N LYS A 15 3.10 -3.46 8.98
CA LYS A 15 3.33 -3.91 10.36
C LYS A 15 2.31 -3.34 11.34
N SER A 16 1.83 -2.12 11.12
CA SER A 16 0.82 -1.49 11.96
C SER A 16 -0.55 -2.17 11.84
N VAL A 17 -0.93 -2.56 10.62
CA VAL A 17 -2.20 -3.26 10.37
C VAL A 17 -2.14 -4.71 10.84
N LEU A 18 -1.00 -5.39 10.64
CA LEU A 18 -0.80 -6.75 11.15
C LEU A 18 -0.91 -6.87 12.68
N ARG A 19 -0.71 -5.78 13.42
CA ARG A 19 -0.85 -5.73 14.89
C ARG A 19 -2.26 -5.36 15.37
N GLN A 20 -3.22 -5.16 14.47
CA GLN A 20 -4.59 -4.86 14.88
C GLN A 20 -5.28 -6.12 15.41
N ASP A 21 -6.13 -5.96 16.42
CA ASP A 21 -6.88 -7.07 17.04
C ASP A 21 -8.04 -7.55 16.15
N TYR A 22 -8.44 -6.77 15.16
CA TYR A 22 -9.44 -7.14 14.17
C TYR A 22 -8.80 -8.00 13.07
N SER A 23 -9.38 -9.16 12.79
CA SER A 23 -8.81 -10.17 11.87
C SER A 23 -9.39 -10.15 10.46
N ASN A 24 -10.60 -9.59 10.28
CA ASN A 24 -11.36 -9.64 9.04
C ASN A 24 -11.10 -8.40 8.17
N TRP A 25 -9.88 -8.27 7.66
CA TRP A 25 -9.50 -7.19 6.76
C TRP A 25 -8.71 -7.71 5.57
N GLU A 26 -8.69 -6.92 4.50
CA GLU A 26 -7.79 -7.06 3.36
C GLU A 26 -6.96 -5.79 3.20
N MET A 27 -5.74 -5.93 2.67
CA MET A 27 -4.86 -4.83 2.35
C MET A 27 -4.39 -4.95 0.92
N ILE A 28 -4.82 -4.01 0.09
CA ILE A 28 -4.34 -3.88 -1.29
C ILE A 28 -3.30 -2.77 -1.32
N ILE A 29 -2.09 -3.08 -1.74
CA ILE A 29 -0.96 -2.17 -1.86
C ILE A 29 -0.69 -1.98 -3.34
N VAL A 30 -0.68 -0.73 -3.80
CA VAL A 30 -0.40 -0.42 -5.20
C VAL A 30 0.78 0.55 -5.24
N ASP A 31 1.89 0.08 -5.79
CA ASP A 31 3.13 0.82 -5.99
C ASP A 31 3.15 1.44 -7.40
N ASP A 32 3.27 2.77 -7.48
CA ASP A 32 3.15 3.52 -8.73
C ASP A 32 4.54 3.85 -9.30
N CYS A 33 5.22 2.84 -9.86
CA CYS A 33 6.56 2.92 -10.47
C CYS A 33 7.69 3.38 -9.53
N SER A 34 7.73 2.89 -8.28
CA SER A 34 8.85 3.20 -7.38
C SER A 34 10.17 2.65 -7.89
N THR A 35 11.29 3.32 -7.64
CA THR A 35 12.63 2.87 -8.10
C THR A 35 13.22 1.70 -7.30
N SER A 36 12.65 1.40 -6.13
CA SER A 36 13.10 0.30 -5.26
C SER A 36 11.92 -0.59 -4.86
N TRP A 37 10.97 -0.78 -5.77
CA TRP A 37 9.74 -1.55 -5.55
C TRP A 37 10.01 -2.99 -5.11
N GLU A 38 11.14 -3.56 -5.54
CA GLU A 38 11.56 -4.94 -5.25
C GLU A 38 11.68 -5.21 -3.76
N GLN A 39 12.16 -4.23 -2.98
CA GLN A 39 12.28 -4.35 -1.53
C GLN A 39 10.91 -4.54 -0.87
N LEU A 40 9.92 -3.77 -1.31
CA LEU A 40 8.56 -3.86 -0.78
C LEU A 40 7.89 -5.16 -1.24
N GLN A 41 8.08 -5.53 -2.51
CA GLN A 41 7.57 -6.80 -3.03
C GLN A 41 8.14 -7.99 -2.26
N GLN A 42 9.46 -8.07 -2.09
CA GLN A 42 10.11 -9.13 -1.33
C GLN A 42 9.59 -9.22 0.11
N TYR A 43 9.37 -8.07 0.75
CA TYR A 43 8.79 -8.03 2.09
C TYR A 43 7.37 -8.61 2.13
N VAL A 44 6.49 -8.20 1.20
CA VAL A 44 5.11 -8.71 1.13
C VAL A 44 5.10 -10.20 0.79
N THR A 45 5.91 -10.65 -0.17
CA THR A 45 6.04 -12.08 -0.50
C THR A 45 6.52 -12.90 0.70
N ALA A 46 7.49 -12.38 1.47
CA ALA A 46 8.01 -13.06 2.65
C ALA A 46 6.99 -13.15 3.81
N LEU A 47 6.05 -12.21 3.90
CA LEU A 47 4.95 -12.29 4.87
C LEU A 47 4.02 -13.47 4.58
N ASN A 48 3.83 -13.81 3.30
CA ASN A 48 2.94 -14.88 2.83
C ASN A 48 1.53 -14.80 3.46
N ASP A 49 1.05 -13.57 3.71
CA ASP A 49 -0.27 -13.33 4.30
C ASP A 49 -1.30 -13.17 3.17
N PRO A 50 -2.29 -14.07 3.03
CA PRO A 50 -3.25 -14.03 1.94
C PRO A 50 -4.16 -12.79 1.96
N ARG A 51 -4.20 -12.05 3.07
CA ARG A 51 -4.97 -10.80 3.20
C ARG A 51 -4.26 -9.62 2.55
N ILE A 52 -2.99 -9.76 2.16
CA ILE A 52 -2.19 -8.68 1.60
C ILE A 52 -1.95 -8.95 0.11
N THR A 53 -2.46 -8.06 -0.73
CA THR A 53 -2.20 -8.07 -2.17
C THR A 53 -1.28 -6.91 -2.52
N TYR A 54 -0.20 -7.19 -3.25
CA TYR A 54 0.74 -6.17 -3.73
C TYR A 54 0.71 -6.10 -5.26
N ILE A 55 0.66 -4.90 -5.79
CA ILE A 55 0.63 -4.61 -7.21
C ILE A 55 1.65 -3.52 -7.49
N HIS A 56 2.48 -3.74 -8.50
CA HIS A 56 3.41 -2.73 -9.00
C HIS A 56 2.94 -2.29 -10.39
N ASN A 57 2.86 -0.98 -10.60
CA ASN A 57 2.60 -0.38 -11.90
C ASN A 57 3.93 0.05 -12.51
N ASP A 58 4.16 -0.32 -13.77
CA ASP A 58 5.36 0.05 -14.52
C ASP A 58 5.41 1.54 -14.88
N ILE A 59 4.24 2.21 -14.89
CA ILE A 59 4.07 3.60 -15.33
C ILE A 59 3.39 4.40 -14.22
N ASN A 60 3.92 5.60 -13.94
CA ASN A 60 3.30 6.56 -13.03
C ASN A 60 1.92 6.97 -13.56
N SER A 61 0.87 6.50 -12.90
CA SER A 61 -0.52 6.76 -13.27
C SER A 61 -1.15 7.84 -12.38
N GLY A 62 -0.46 8.23 -11.31
CA GLY A 62 -0.87 9.25 -10.37
C GLY A 62 -1.84 8.74 -9.31
N ALA A 63 -1.89 9.45 -8.18
CA ALA A 63 -2.58 9.01 -6.97
C ALA A 63 -4.08 8.72 -7.12
N CYS A 64 -4.77 9.34 -8.08
CA CYS A 64 -6.19 9.07 -8.34
C CYS A 64 -6.39 7.74 -9.07
N ALA A 65 -5.60 7.46 -10.11
CA ALA A 65 -5.68 6.21 -10.84
C ALA A 65 -5.32 5.02 -9.95
N VAL A 66 -4.25 5.15 -9.16
CA VAL A 66 -3.78 4.14 -8.21
C VAL A 66 -4.83 3.83 -7.14
N ARG A 67 -5.54 4.86 -6.64
CA ARG A 67 -6.65 4.67 -5.69
C ARG A 67 -7.82 3.95 -6.35
N ASN A 68 -8.21 4.34 -7.56
CA ASN A 68 -9.29 3.69 -8.29
C ASN A 68 -8.97 2.22 -8.57
N GLN A 69 -7.72 1.91 -8.94
CA GLN A 69 -7.25 0.54 -9.10
C GLN A 69 -7.38 -0.27 -7.81
N ALA A 70 -6.96 0.29 -6.67
CA ALA A 70 -7.12 -0.37 -5.38
C ALA A 70 -8.60 -0.59 -5.00
N ILE A 71 -9.48 0.37 -5.31
CA ILE A 71 -10.93 0.26 -5.05
C ILE A 71 -11.56 -0.82 -5.92
N MET A 72 -11.22 -0.91 -7.22
CA MET A 72 -11.77 -1.92 -8.12
C MET A 72 -11.38 -3.35 -7.74
N LEU A 73 -10.28 -3.52 -7.01
CA LEU A 73 -9.78 -4.81 -6.55
C LEU A 73 -10.27 -5.19 -5.16
N ALA A 74 -10.81 -4.22 -4.40
CA ALA A 74 -11.32 -4.45 -3.06
C ALA A 74 -12.58 -5.34 -3.11
N GLN A 75 -12.61 -6.34 -2.25
CA GLN A 75 -13.74 -7.27 -2.09
C GLN A 75 -14.47 -7.06 -0.75
N GLY A 76 -13.91 -6.25 0.15
CA GLY A 76 -14.51 -5.93 1.44
C GLY A 76 -15.77 -5.07 1.34
N GLU A 77 -16.65 -5.20 2.33
CA GLU A 77 -17.87 -4.41 2.45
C GLU A 77 -17.59 -2.92 2.72
N TYR A 78 -16.47 -2.62 3.37
CA TYR A 78 -16.03 -1.27 3.69
C TYR A 78 -14.61 -1.01 3.18
N ILE A 79 -14.42 0.15 2.55
CA ILE A 79 -13.12 0.58 2.02
C ILE A 79 -12.61 1.75 2.86
N THR A 80 -11.37 1.61 3.37
CA THR A 80 -10.66 2.70 4.05
C THR A 80 -9.36 3.05 3.33
N GLY A 81 -9.10 4.35 3.19
CA GLY A 81 -7.90 4.86 2.54
C GLY A 81 -6.73 4.99 3.51
N MET A 82 -5.73 4.14 3.39
CA MET A 82 -4.43 4.35 4.05
C MET A 82 -3.47 5.12 3.14
N MET A 83 -2.97 6.26 3.63
CA MET A 83 -1.89 7.04 3.00
C MET A 83 -0.60 6.88 3.82
N THR A 84 0.52 6.58 3.16
CA THR A 84 1.83 6.61 3.81
C THR A 84 2.17 8.06 4.14
N MET A 85 2.08 8.44 5.41
CA MET A 85 2.31 9.81 5.90
C MET A 85 3.67 10.34 5.42
N THR A 86 3.68 11.50 4.77
CA THR A 86 4.90 12.25 4.46
C THR A 86 5.32 13.05 5.69
N ASN A 87 6.56 12.93 6.14
CA ASN A 87 7.14 13.99 6.97
C ASN A 87 7.28 15.26 6.10
N GLY A 88 6.50 16.28 6.46
CA GLY A 88 6.77 17.70 6.27
C GLY A 88 7.17 18.20 4.87
N HIS A 89 6.20 18.69 4.11
CA HIS A 89 6.39 20.01 3.50
C HIS A 89 5.92 21.04 4.53
N PRO A 90 6.75 22.02 4.96
CA PRO A 90 6.22 23.20 5.62
C PRO A 90 5.43 23.96 4.56
N THR A 91 4.12 24.03 4.73
CA THR A 91 3.29 24.99 4.02
C THR A 91 3.59 26.35 4.64
N VAL A 92 4.19 27.23 3.83
CA VAL A 92 3.99 28.68 3.92
C VAL A 92 2.97 29.07 2.87
#